data_AF-A0A813EPU3-F1
#
_entry.id   AF-A0A813EPU3-F1
#
_cell.length_a   1.000
_cell.length_b   1.000
_cell.length_c   1.000
_cell.angle_alpha   90.00
_cell.angle_beta   90.00
_cell.angle_gamma   90.00
#
_symmetry.space_group_name_H-M   'P 1'
#
loop_
_entity.id
_entity.type
_entity.pdbx_description
1 polymer ?
#
loop_
_entity_poly.entity_id
_entity_poly.type
_entity_poly.pdbx_seq_one_letter_code
_entity_poly.pdbx_strand_id
1 'polypeptide(L)'
;VIWVRRLSCLHTRRPFCGIVSQPVSCKASNLDRRRRTLLWKSRTRSWIEMNDLLGNFVERSLPQLSDAQADLLEQLLARNDAELFGWVSGQSAVPKELLENEVLVMLLKYINRDHPALSY
;
A
#
# COMPACT_ATOMS: atom_id res chain seq x y z
N VAL A 1 -48.29 -1.94 41.03
CA VAL A 1 -48.00 -1.00 39.92
C VAL A 1 -46.53 -1.20 39.51
N ILE A 2 -46.14 -2.37 39.00
CA ILE A 2 -45.98 -2.67 37.56
C ILE A 2 -45.73 -1.41 36.74
N TRP A 3 -44.44 -1.10 36.49
CA TRP A 3 -44.04 -0.30 35.34
C TRP A 3 -43.06 -1.12 34.51
N VAL A 4 -43.64 -1.88 33.60
CA VAL A 4 -42.99 -2.39 32.40
C VAL A 4 -42.60 -1.17 31.56
N ARG A 5 -41.31 -1.00 31.28
CA ARG A 5 -40.87 -0.12 30.20
C ARG A 5 -39.61 -0.64 29.52
N ARG A 6 -39.89 -1.63 28.68
CA ARG A 6 -39.22 -1.96 27.41
C ARG A 6 -38.68 -0.69 26.71
N LEU A 7 -37.37 -0.59 26.63
CA LEU A 7 -36.64 0.20 25.63
C LEU A 7 -35.56 -0.75 25.08
N SER A 8 -35.95 -1.64 24.17
CA SER A 8 -35.83 -1.41 22.72
C SER A 8 -34.36 -1.33 22.31
N CYS A 9 -33.87 -2.51 21.88
CA CYS A 9 -32.67 -2.71 21.11
C CYS A 9 -32.49 -1.64 20.04
N LEU A 10 -31.45 -0.83 20.15
CA LEU A 10 -30.81 -0.17 19.01
C LEU A 10 -29.34 -0.59 19.00
N HIS A 11 -29.12 -1.90 18.96
CA HIS A 11 -27.90 -2.46 18.41
C HIS A 11 -28.03 -2.33 16.90
N THR A 12 -27.81 -1.12 16.38
CA THR A 12 -27.59 -0.88 14.96
C THR A 12 -26.36 -1.67 14.57
N ARG A 13 -26.60 -2.91 14.14
CA ARG A 13 -25.69 -3.71 13.33
C ARG A 13 -25.27 -2.78 12.20
N ARG A 14 -24.02 -2.32 12.24
CA ARG A 14 -23.39 -1.74 11.06
C ARG A 14 -23.54 -2.81 9.98
N PRO A 15 -24.18 -2.52 8.84
CA PRO A 15 -24.08 -3.44 7.72
C PRO A 15 -22.59 -3.52 7.43
N PHE A 16 -22.04 -4.72 7.59
CA PHE A 16 -20.71 -5.07 7.12
C PHE A 16 -20.79 -4.92 5.59
N CYS A 17 -20.64 -3.67 5.14
CA CYS A 17 -20.65 -3.31 3.74
C CYS A 17 -19.46 -4.04 3.16
N GLY A 18 -19.76 -4.87 2.16
CA GLY A 18 -18.91 -5.91 1.66
C GLY A 18 -17.45 -5.49 1.59
N ILE A 19 -16.60 -6.32 2.20
CA ILE A 19 -15.28 -6.54 1.64
C ILE A 19 -15.55 -7.07 0.22
N VAL A 20 -15.67 -6.13 -0.72
CA VAL A 20 -15.49 -6.43 -2.13
C VAL A 20 -14.00 -6.72 -2.22
N SER A 21 -13.64 -7.96 -1.91
CA SER A 21 -12.45 -8.58 -2.47
C SER A 21 -12.71 -8.53 -3.97
N GLN A 22 -12.26 -7.45 -4.61
CA GLN A 22 -12.26 -7.40 -6.06
C GLN A 22 -11.52 -8.67 -6.49
N PRO A 23 -12.12 -9.53 -7.33
CA PRO A 23 -11.32 -10.52 -8.00
C PRO A 23 -10.23 -9.72 -8.70
N VAL A 24 -8.96 -10.04 -8.41
CA VAL A 24 -7.80 -9.51 -9.12
C VAL A 24 -7.98 -9.87 -10.59
N SER A 25 -8.74 -9.02 -11.28
CA SER A 25 -9.00 -9.13 -12.71
C SER A 25 -7.67 -8.79 -13.32
N CYS A 26 -6.96 -9.83 -13.73
CA CYS A 26 -5.77 -9.73 -14.53
C CYS A 26 -6.14 -9.02 -15.84
N LYS A 27 -6.19 -7.69 -15.85
CA LYS A 27 -6.04 -6.85 -17.05
C LYS A 27 -4.58 -6.95 -17.53
N ALA A 28 -4.10 -8.17 -17.71
CA ALA A 28 -2.75 -8.49 -18.11
C ALA A 28 -2.57 -8.48 -19.64
N SER A 29 -3.61 -8.18 -20.42
CA SER A 29 -3.53 -8.16 -21.88
C SER A 29 -2.86 -6.90 -22.45
N ASN A 30 -2.57 -5.88 -21.62
CA ASN A 30 -1.92 -4.65 -22.07
C ASN A 30 -0.94 -4.02 -21.05
N LEU A 31 -0.45 -4.80 -20.08
CA LEU A 31 0.68 -4.36 -19.26
C LEU A 31 1.96 -4.85 -19.90
N ASP A 32 2.88 -3.92 -20.16
CA ASP A 32 4.23 -4.24 -20.63
C ASP A 32 4.83 -5.32 -19.75
N ARG A 33 5.54 -6.28 -20.36
CA ARG A 33 6.19 -7.40 -19.66
C ARG A 33 6.92 -6.94 -18.40
N ARG A 34 7.56 -5.78 -18.49
CA ARG A 34 8.25 -5.09 -17.39
C ARG A 34 7.35 -4.80 -16.19
N ARG A 35 6.20 -4.13 -16.41
CA ARG A 35 5.24 -3.76 -15.36
C ARG A 35 4.68 -4.99 -14.64
N ARG A 36 4.42 -6.06 -15.39
CA ARG A 36 3.98 -7.35 -14.83
C ARG A 36 5.05 -7.97 -13.93
N THR A 37 6.33 -7.92 -14.33
CA THR A 37 7.43 -8.39 -13.50
C THR A 37 7.57 -7.57 -12.22
N LEU A 38 7.39 -6.25 -12.27
CA LEU A 38 7.43 -5.38 -11.09
C LEU A 38 6.32 -5.73 -10.08
N LEU A 39 5.08 -5.91 -10.56
CA LEU A 39 3.96 -6.34 -9.72
C LEU A 39 4.19 -7.71 -9.07
N TRP A 40 4.77 -8.64 -9.83
CA TRP A 40 5.11 -9.96 -9.30
C TRP A 40 6.22 -9.86 -8.24
N LYS A 41 7.29 -9.09 -8.50
CA LYS A 41 8.37 -8.84 -7.52
C LYS A 41 7.82 -8.24 -6.22
N SER A 42 6.90 -7.26 -6.29
CA SER A 42 6.31 -6.66 -5.09
C SER A 42 5.43 -7.63 -4.29
N ARG A 43 4.87 -8.66 -4.95
CA ARG A 43 3.98 -9.68 -4.38
C ARG A 43 4.68 -10.98 -3.96
N THR A 44 6.01 -11.07 -4.10
CA THR A 44 6.78 -12.29 -3.78
C THR A 44 7.78 -12.04 -2.64
N ARG A 45 7.47 -11.14 -1.70
CA ARG A 45 8.34 -10.83 -0.55
C ARG A 45 8.12 -11.80 0.61
N SER A 46 9.10 -11.82 1.53
CA SER A 46 9.12 -12.72 2.69
C SER A 46 8.04 -12.42 3.73
N TRP A 47 7.63 -11.15 3.88
CA TRP A 47 6.65 -10.72 4.88
C TRP A 47 5.31 -10.41 4.23
N ILE A 48 4.26 -11.11 4.66
CA ILE A 48 2.93 -11.04 4.04
C ILE A 48 2.33 -9.62 4.13
N GLU A 49 2.52 -8.92 5.25
CA GLU A 49 1.98 -7.56 5.44
C GLU A 49 2.65 -6.55 4.51
N MET A 50 3.99 -6.62 4.41
CA MET A 50 4.76 -5.78 3.48
C MET A 50 4.38 -6.08 2.03
N ASN A 51 4.18 -7.36 1.74
CA ASN A 51 3.79 -7.85 0.42
C ASN A 51 2.42 -7.32 -0.02
N ASP A 52 1.44 -7.34 0.88
CA ASP A 52 0.10 -6.83 0.61
C ASP A 52 0.11 -5.30 0.45
N LEU A 53 0.81 -4.59 1.34
CA LEU A 53 0.95 -3.14 1.28
C LEU A 53 1.57 -2.68 -0.04
N LEU A 54 2.75 -3.21 -0.38
CA LEU A 54 3.46 -2.87 -1.61
C LEU A 54 2.71 -3.35 -2.85
N GLY A 55 2.14 -4.55 -2.82
CA GLY A 55 1.33 -5.07 -3.92
C GLY A 55 0.16 -4.16 -4.27
N ASN A 56 -0.59 -3.72 -3.26
CA ASN A 56 -1.71 -2.80 -3.44
C ASN A 56 -1.27 -1.42 -3.92
N PHE A 57 -0.14 -0.90 -3.42
CA PHE A 57 0.44 0.36 -3.89
C PHE A 57 0.87 0.29 -5.35
N VAL A 58 1.62 -0.76 -5.73
CA VAL A 58 2.13 -0.95 -7.09
C VAL A 58 0.97 -1.13 -8.07
N GLU A 59 -0.03 -1.93 -7.74
CA GLU A 59 -1.21 -2.14 -8.60
C GLU A 59 -1.96 -0.84 -8.92
N ARG A 60 -2.05 0.08 -7.95
CA ARG A 60 -2.71 1.39 -8.12
C ARG A 60 -1.86 2.41 -8.86
N SER A 61 -0.55 2.39 -8.63
CA SER A 61 0.39 3.36 -9.20
C SER A 61 0.85 2.99 -10.61
N LEU A 62 1.01 1.71 -10.94
CA LEU A 62 1.48 1.21 -12.24
C LEU A 62 0.88 1.88 -13.50
N PRO A 63 -0.44 2.14 -13.60
CA PRO A 63 -1.00 2.80 -14.78
C PRO A 63 -0.63 4.29 -14.90
N GLN A 64 -0.17 4.91 -13.80
CA GLN A 64 0.18 6.34 -13.72
C GLN A 64 1.70 6.58 -13.77
N LEU A 65 2.51 5.54 -13.56
CA LEU A 65 3.97 5.66 -13.53
C LEU A 65 4.55 5.83 -14.93
N SER A 66 5.46 6.80 -15.06
CA SER A 66 6.33 6.94 -16.22
C SER A 66 7.41 5.85 -16.22
N ASP A 67 8.08 5.65 -17.36
CA ASP A 67 9.14 4.64 -17.47
C ASP A 67 10.31 4.90 -16.51
N ALA A 68 10.69 6.17 -16.31
CA ALA A 68 11.72 6.55 -15.35
C ALA A 68 11.32 6.24 -13.91
N GLN A 69 10.05 6.44 -13.56
CA GLN A 69 9.53 6.06 -12.24
C GLN A 69 9.47 4.53 -12.09
N ALA A 70 9.23 3.79 -13.17
CA ALA A 70 9.32 2.33 -13.12
C ALA A 70 10.75 1.83 -12.84
N ASP A 71 11.79 2.52 -13.35
CA ASP A 71 13.20 2.26 -12.99
C ASP A 71 13.46 2.51 -11.50
N LEU A 72 12.97 3.64 -10.98
CA LEU A 72 13.08 3.98 -9.57
C LEU A 72 12.37 2.98 -8.66
N LEU A 73 11.21 2.48 -9.09
CA LEU A 73 10.44 1.45 -8.39
C LEU A 73 11.20 0.12 -8.37
N GLU A 74 11.86 -0.24 -9.47
CA GLU A 74 12.69 -1.44 -9.54
C GLU A 74 13.88 -1.38 -8.56
N GLN A 75 14.55 -0.24 -8.49
CA GLN A 75 15.65 -0.01 -7.54
C GLN A 75 15.14 -0.07 -6.08
N LEU A 76 13.98 0.53 -5.81
CA LEU A 76 13.35 0.47 -4.50
C LEU A 76 13.00 -0.98 -4.13
N LEU A 77 12.48 -1.76 -5.07
CA LEU A 77 12.11 -3.14 -4.82
C LEU A 77 13.31 -4.06 -4.57
N ALA A 78 14.52 -3.70 -5.03
CA ALA A 78 15.74 -4.46 -4.78
C ALA A 78 16.27 -4.35 -3.33
N ARG A 79 15.74 -3.42 -2.52
CA ARG A 79 16.15 -3.22 -1.13
C ARG A 79 15.57 -4.28 -0.18
N ASN A 80 16.22 -4.42 0.98
CA ASN A 80 15.83 -5.36 2.02
C ASN A 80 14.49 -4.96 2.67
N ASP A 81 13.65 -5.95 2.97
CA ASP A 81 12.34 -5.77 3.59
C ASP A 81 12.42 -5.06 4.96
N ALA A 82 13.46 -5.37 5.74
CA ALA A 82 13.66 -4.77 7.06
C ALA A 82 13.91 -3.25 7.00
N GLU A 83 14.68 -2.79 6.01
CA GLU A 83 14.95 -1.36 5.81
C GLU A 83 13.69 -0.64 5.34
N LEU A 84 13.00 -1.21 4.35
CA LEU A 84 11.73 -0.70 3.83
C LEU A 84 10.69 -0.54 4.95
N PHE A 85 10.57 -1.55 5.82
CA PHE A 85 9.65 -1.51 6.95
C PHE A 85 10.02 -0.43 7.97
N GLY A 86 11.31 -0.25 8.25
CA GLY A 86 11.79 0.80 9.16
C GLY A 86 11.41 2.20 8.69
N TRP A 87 11.48 2.45 7.37
CA TRP A 87 11.09 3.72 6.76
C TRP A 87 9.58 3.93 6.74
N VAL A 88 8.82 2.92 6.32
CA VAL A 88 7.35 2.93 6.26
C VAL A 88 6.72 3.12 7.63
N SER A 89 7.31 2.53 8.67
CA SER A 89 6.84 2.66 10.05
C SER A 89 7.29 3.95 10.73
N GLY A 90 8.16 4.75 10.10
CA GLY A 90 8.77 5.92 10.71
C GLY A 90 9.73 5.62 11.87
N GLN A 91 10.14 4.36 12.05
CA GLN A 91 11.10 3.97 13.09
C GLN A 91 12.55 4.31 12.73
N SER A 92 12.84 4.32 11.43
CA SER A 92 14.15 4.68 10.89
C SER A 92 14.04 5.94 10.04
N ALA A 93 15.03 6.83 10.17
CA ALA A 93 15.14 7.98 9.27
C ALA A 93 15.42 7.50 7.85
N VAL A 94 14.71 8.08 6.88
CA VAL A 94 14.95 7.80 5.46
C VAL A 94 16.22 8.54 5.03
N PRO A 95 17.22 7.84 4.48
CA PRO A 95 18.40 8.48 3.88
C PRO A 95 17.99 9.53 2.84
N LYS A 96 18.70 10.67 2.80
CA LYS A 96 18.39 11.78 1.88
C LYS A 96 18.40 11.35 0.40
N GLU A 97 19.33 10.48 0.04
CA GLU A 97 19.43 9.89 -1.31
C GLU A 97 18.15 9.16 -1.74
N LEU A 98 17.41 8.60 -0.78
CA LEU A 98 16.17 7.89 -1.04
C LEU A 98 14.95 8.82 -1.05
N LEU A 99 15.02 9.98 -0.41
CA LEU A 99 13.99 11.01 -0.52
C LEU A 99 13.95 11.63 -1.92
N GLU A 100 15.06 11.60 -2.65
CA GLU A 100 15.11 11.99 -4.08
C GLU A 100 14.29 11.03 -4.97
N ASN A 101 14.06 9.80 -4.51
CA ASN A 101 13.27 8.83 -5.25
C ASN A 101 11.77 9.17 -5.17
N GLU A 102 11.22 9.65 -6.28
CA GLU A 102 9.80 10.04 -6.41
C GLU A 102 8.83 8.93 -5.98
N VAL A 103 9.16 7.67 -6.27
CA VAL A 103 8.30 6.52 -5.96
C VAL A 103 8.25 6.25 -4.47
N LEU A 104 9.37 6.42 -3.76
CA LEU A 104 9.37 6.28 -2.31
C LEU A 104 8.50 7.36 -1.67
N VAL A 105 8.58 8.60 -2.14
CA VAL A 105 7.70 9.69 -1.67
C VAL A 105 6.24 9.38 -1.93
N MET A 106 5.89 8.83 -3.11
CA MET A 106 4.54 8.38 -3.42
C MET A 106 4.06 7.27 -2.48
N LEU A 107 4.93 6.30 -2.16
CA LEU A 107 4.62 5.23 -1.22
C LEU A 107 4.36 5.77 0.20
N LEU A 108 5.24 6.65 0.71
CA LEU A 108 5.07 7.25 2.03
C LEU A 108 3.77 8.03 2.14
N LYS A 109 3.45 8.84 1.12
CA LYS A 109 2.16 9.56 1.01
C LYS A 109 0.95 8.63 0.94
N TYR A 110 1.10 7.45 0.33
CA TYR A 110 0.03 6.45 0.24
C TYR A 110 -0.30 5.84 1.61
N ILE A 111 0.71 5.62 2.45
CA ILE A 111 0.55 5.06 3.80
C ILE A 111 -0.04 6.11 4.75
N ASN A 112 0.63 7.27 4.83
CA ASN A 112 0.18 8.38 5.66
C ASN A 112 0.38 9.67 4.86
N ARG A 113 -0.70 10.45 4.73
CA ARG A 113 -0.65 11.75 4.03
C ARG A 113 0.39 12.68 4.67
N ASP A 114 0.51 12.63 5.99
CA ASP A 114 1.42 13.43 6.79
C ASP A 114 2.49 12.53 7.44
N HIS A 115 3.29 11.86 6.60
CA HIS A 115 4.34 10.96 7.09
C HIS A 115 5.50 11.75 7.72
N PRO A 116 5.98 11.39 8.94
CA PRO A 116 7.02 12.14 9.65
C PRO A 116 8.34 12.22 8.86
N ALA A 117 8.67 11.21 8.05
CA ALA A 117 9.87 11.23 7.21
C ALA A 117 9.83 12.27 6.07
N LEU A 118 8.68 12.87 5.77
CA LEU A 118 8.54 13.94 4.77
C LEU A 118 8.61 15.35 5.38
N SER A 119 8.62 15.46 6.72
CA SER A 119 8.54 16.72 7.46
C SER A 119 9.91 17.39 7.69
N TYR A 120 10.88 17.16 6.81
CA TYR A 120 12.26 17.64 6.97
C TYR A 120 12.54 18.97 6.28
#